data_AF-A0A4D9E771-F1
#
_entry.id   AF-A0A4D9E771-F1
#
_cell.length_a   1.000
_cell.length_b   1.000
_cell.length_c   1.000
_cell.angle_alpha   90.00
_cell.angle_beta   90.00
_cell.angle_gamma   90.00
#
_symmetry.space_group_name_H-M   'P 1'
#
loop_
_entity.id
_entity.type
_entity.pdbx_description
1 polymer ?
#
loop_
_entity_poly.entity_id
_entity_poly.type
_entity_poly.pdbx_seq_one_letter_code
_entity_poly.pdbx_strand_id
1 'polypeptide(L)' 'MPAIVPKSKAPGVDFCGVNEYYYIVRSDLGCYMRSTNFNEGKDLNVYSMHPSCQGGEHYLAHQDDLFYIIK' A
#
# COMPACT_ATOMS: atom_id res chain seq x y z
N MET A 1 -12.41 20.18 6.61
CA MET A 1 -11.36 19.40 5.92
C MET A 1 -10.99 18.23 6.81
N PRO A 2 -10.92 17.00 6.30
CA PRO A 2 -10.37 15.90 7.09
C PRO A 2 -8.90 16.22 7.42
N ALA A 3 -8.54 16.06 8.69
CA ALA A 3 -7.15 16.23 9.11
C ALA A 3 -6.30 15.06 8.59
N ILE A 4 -5.07 15.34 8.17
CA ILE A 4 -4.12 14.28 7.81
C ILE A 4 -3.87 13.44 9.07
N VAL A 5 -4.05 12.12 8.95
CA VAL A 5 -3.79 11.19 10.05
C VAL A 5 -2.26 11.06 10.22
N PRO A 6 -1.70 11.31 11.41
CA PRO A 6 -0.27 11.10 11.65
C PRO A 6 0.11 9.64 11.44
N LYS A 7 1.28 9.38 10.87
CA LYS A 7 1.77 8.01 10.61
C LYS A 7 1.83 7.15 11.87
N SER A 8 2.18 7.73 13.02
CA SER A 8 2.15 7.04 14.32
C SER A 8 0.78 6.51 14.75
N LYS A 9 -0.30 6.99 14.12
CA LYS A 9 -1.68 6.52 14.32
C LYS A 9 -2.19 5.62 13.19
N ALA A 10 -1.36 5.36 12.17
CA ALA A 10 -1.67 4.48 11.03
C ALA A 10 -0.43 3.64 10.63
N PRO A 11 0.13 2.84 11.54
CA PRO A 11 1.25 1.96 11.23
C PRO A 11 0.83 0.92 10.18
N GLY A 12 1.75 0.54 9.28
CA GLY A 12 1.47 -0.44 8.24
C GLY A 12 0.51 0.04 7.14
N VAL A 13 0.14 1.33 7.11
CA VAL A 13 -0.65 1.94 6.04
C VAL A 13 0.24 2.86 5.21
N ASP A 14 0.34 2.61 3.92
CA ASP A 14 1.11 3.46 2.99
C ASP A 14 0.41 3.63 1.65
N PHE A 15 0.82 4.69 0.95
CA PHE A 15 0.50 4.91 -0.45
C PHE A 15 1.80 5.08 -1.22
N CYS A 16 2.04 4.21 -2.20
CA CYS A 16 3.25 4.23 -3.01
C CYS A 16 2.94 3.81 -4.46
N GLY A 17 3.90 3.98 -5.37
CA GLY A 17 3.69 3.68 -6.78
C GLY A 17 4.99 3.32 -7.47
N VAL A 18 4.88 2.51 -8.52
CA VAL A 18 5.98 2.14 -9.41
C VAL A 18 5.42 1.94 -10.82
N ASN A 19 6.13 2.47 -11.82
CA ASN A 19 5.66 2.49 -13.21
C ASN A 19 4.24 3.09 -13.30
N GLU A 20 3.30 2.36 -13.89
CA GLU A 20 1.90 2.77 -14.10
C GLU A 20 0.98 2.40 -12.92
N TYR A 21 1.49 1.75 -11.88
CA TYR A 21 0.69 1.25 -10.78
C TYR A 21 0.85 2.07 -9.51
N TYR A 22 -0.29 2.36 -8.89
CA TYR A 22 -0.41 2.91 -7.56
C TYR A 22 -0.90 1.84 -6.60
N TYR A 23 -0.43 1.90 -5.37
CA TYR A 23 -0.72 0.93 -4.32
C TYR A 23 -1.20 1.63 -3.06
N ILE A 24 -2.30 1.14 -2.49
CA ILE A 24 -2.69 1.44 -1.10
C ILE A 24 -2.36 0.20 -0.29
N VAL A 25 -1.33 0.28 0.54
CA VAL A 25 -0.94 -0.81 1.44
C VAL A 25 -1.75 -0.70 2.73
N ARG A 26 -2.39 -1.81 3.10
CA ARG A 26 -3.13 -1.99 4.35
C ARG A 26 -2.60 -3.23 5.06
N SER A 27 -1.35 -3.15 5.50
CA SER A 27 -0.74 -4.24 6.25
C SER A 27 -1.47 -4.53 7.56
N ASP A 28 -2.11 -3.51 8.14
CA ASP A 28 -3.01 -3.64 9.29
C ASP A 28 -4.21 -4.54 9.02
N LEU A 29 -4.62 -4.64 7.74
CA LEU A 29 -5.67 -5.54 7.27
C LEU A 29 -5.12 -6.76 6.50
N GLY A 30 -3.80 -6.93 6.44
CA GLY A 30 -3.14 -8.03 5.73
C GLY A 30 -3.35 -8.00 4.22
N CYS A 31 -3.52 -6.82 3.60
CA CYS A 31 -3.74 -6.71 2.15
C CYS A 31 -3.12 -5.45 1.53
N TYR A 32 -3.12 -5.38 0.20
CA TYR A 32 -2.86 -4.15 -0.55
C TYR A 32 -3.81 -4.04 -1.73
N MET A 33 -4.09 -2.80 -2.13
CA MET A 33 -4.86 -2.47 -3.34
C MET A 33 -3.91 -1.99 -4.42
N ARG A 34 -4.17 -2.34 -5.67
CA ARG A 34 -3.42 -1.86 -6.86
C ARG A 34 -4.40 -1.25 -7.85
N SER A 35 -4.06 -0.11 -8.44
CA SER A 35 -4.83 0.53 -9.50
C SER A 35 -3.91 1.33 -10.42
N THR A 36 -4.29 1.49 -11.69
CA THR A 36 -3.62 2.42 -12.62
C THR A 36 -4.15 3.85 -12.50
N ASN A 37 -5.35 4.02 -11.94
CA ASN A 37 -5.95 5.33 -11.72
C ASN A 37 -7.03 5.24 -10.62
N PHE A 38 -6.72 5.73 -9.41
CA PHE A 38 -7.67 5.77 -8.30
C PHE A 38 -8.74 6.86 -8.42
N ASN A 39 -8.52 7.91 -9.23
CA ASN A 39 -9.55 8.93 -9.48
C ASN A 39 -10.72 8.35 -10.28
N GLU A 40 -10.42 7.51 -11.26
CA GLU A 40 -11.41 6.85 -12.12
C GLU A 40 -11.80 5.44 -11.62
N GLY A 41 -11.12 4.91 -10.62
CA GLY A 41 -11.33 3.55 -10.13
C GLY A 41 -10.93 2.45 -11.12
N LYS A 42 -9.98 2.74 -12.01
CA LYS A 42 -9.60 1.84 -13.12
C LYS A 42 -8.68 0.72 -12.65
N ASP A 43 -8.91 -0.50 -13.17
CA ASP A 43 -8.09 -1.71 -12.93
C ASP A 43 -7.83 -2.00 -11.44
N LEU A 44 -8.80 -1.63 -10.57
CA LEU A 44 -8.66 -1.76 -9.13
C LEU A 44 -8.75 -3.22 -8.71
N ASN A 45 -7.67 -3.73 -8.12
CA ASN A 45 -7.57 -5.08 -7.61
C ASN A 45 -7.07 -5.07 -6.16
N VAL A 46 -7.54 -6.02 -5.36
CA VAL A 46 -7.11 -6.20 -3.96
C VAL A 46 -6.42 -7.55 -3.83
N TYR A 47 -5.24 -7.56 -3.23
CA TYR A 47 -4.40 -8.74 -3.07
C TYR A 47 -4.13 -8.99 -1.58
N SER A 48 -4.21 -10.27 -1.19
CA SER A 48 -3.81 -10.71 0.15
C SER A 48 -2.30 -10.62 0.29
N MET A 49 -1.86 -10.12 1.45
CA MET A 49 -0.44 -10.03 1.78
C MET A 49 -0.01 -11.26 2.57
N HIS A 50 1.13 -11.84 2.19
CA HIS A 50 1.71 -12.95 2.95
C HIS A 50 1.99 -12.52 4.40
N PRO A 51 1.72 -13.36 5.43
CA PRO A 51 1.91 -12.98 6.83
C PRO A 51 3.30 -12.43 7.19
N SER A 52 4.36 -12.94 6.54
CA SER A 52 5.73 -12.45 6.77
C SER A 52 5.98 -11.02 6.27
N CYS A 53 5.13 -10.52 5.39
CA CYS A 53 5.22 -9.19 4.82
C CYS A 53 4.36 -8.17 5.59
N GLN A 54 3.65 -8.61 6.63
CA GLN A 54 2.80 -7.75 7.44
C GLN A 54 3.60 -7.11 8.61
N GLY A 55 3.14 -5.95 9.08
CA GLY A 55 3.68 -5.25 10.25
C GLY A 55 4.90 -4.38 9.97
N GLY A 56 5.15 -4.01 8.71
CA GLY A 56 6.18 -3.03 8.37
C GLY A 56 5.82 -1.61 8.79
N GLU A 57 6.82 -0.78 9.08
CA GLU A 57 6.61 0.65 9.33
C GLU A 57 6.31 1.39 8.03
N HIS A 58 7.10 1.07 6.99
CA HIS A 58 6.95 1.63 5.65
C HIS A 58 7.02 0.57 4.54
N TYR A 59 6.24 0.79 3.49
CA TYR A 59 6.22 -0.02 2.29
C TYR A 59 6.55 0.83 1.05
N LEU A 60 7.49 0.36 0.24
CA LEU A 60 7.86 1.00 -1.02
C LEU A 60 7.71 0.01 -2.18
N ALA A 61 6.92 0.38 -3.19
CA ALA A 61 6.75 -0.41 -4.39
C ALA A 61 8.04 -0.46 -5.21
N HIS A 62 8.31 -1.62 -5.80
CA HIS A 62 9.41 -1.88 -6.70
C HIS A 62 8.92 -2.64 -7.94
N GLN A 63 9.78 -2.77 -8.94
CA GLN A 63 9.45 -3.49 -10.18
C GLN A 63 8.97 -4.93 -9.88
N ASP A 64 8.20 -5.49 -10.82
CA ASP A 64 7.65 -6.85 -10.74
C ASP A 64 6.72 -7.11 -9.53
N ASP A 65 5.91 -6.12 -9.15
CA ASP A 65 4.97 -6.18 -8.01
C ASP A 65 5.66 -6.51 -6.66
N LEU A 66 6.94 -6.21 -6.54
CA LEU A 66 7.72 -6.39 -5.31
C LEU A 66 7.59 -5.19 -4.38
N PHE A 67 7.80 -5.42 -3.09
CA PHE A 67 7.83 -4.37 -2.07
C PHE A 67 9.10 -4.46 -1.24
N TYR A 68 9.72 -3.31 -0.97
CA TYR A 68 10.63 -3.17 0.16
C TYR A 68 9.82 -2.87 1.42
N ILE A 69 10.15 -3.57 2.50
CA ILE A 69 9.53 -3.41 3.82
C ILE A 69 10.57 -2.84 4.76
N ILE A 70 10.35 -1.61 5.22
CA ILE A 70 11.20 -0.95 6.19
C ILE A 70 10.56 -1.18 7.57
N LYS A 71 11.39 -1.64 8.50
CA LYS A 71 11.02 -1.94 9.88
C LYS A 71 11.79 -1.04 10.83
#